data_AF-A0AAN1AJQ5-F1
#
_entry.id   AF-A0AAN1AJQ5-F1
#
_cell.length_a   1.000
_cell.length_b   1.000
_cell.length_c   1.000
_cell.angle_alpha   90.00
_cell.angle_beta   90.00
_cell.angle_gamma   90.00
#
_symmetry.space_group_name_H-M   'P 1'
#
loop_
_entity.id
_entity.type
_entity.pdbx_description
1 polymer ?
#
loop_
_entity_poly.entity_id
_entity_poly.type
_entity_poly.pdbx_seq_one_letter_code
_entity_poly.pdbx_strand_id
1 'polypeptide(L)'
;MIYPEITGKSGEHLRLNTLEAVWIQGKLRMWGRWSYIGGGKSGNMFNRLLVSKKLTKTAVNEVLRSMKKSGLEKPELEAFFRDMTRGKQKSWLSHCTDTEALIIDRVISEVLGEYPGLINILRQRYEGRGMSKRKMAECLNRTHPEWCFSTCEKRIAGWLAVAEHMLYVPMHDSFR
;
A
#
# COMPACT_ATOMS: atom_id res chain seq x y z
N MET A 1 -29.14 5.64 -13.34
CA MET A 1 -28.06 6.50 -12.78
C MET A 1 -26.86 6.31 -13.69
N ILE A 2 -26.56 7.27 -14.56
CA ILE A 2 -25.44 7.19 -15.51
C ILE A 2 -24.18 7.57 -14.73
N TYR A 3 -23.30 6.60 -14.46
CA TYR A 3 -21.97 6.93 -13.97
C TYR A 3 -21.20 7.58 -15.12
N PRO A 4 -20.71 8.82 -14.98
CA PRO A 4 -19.86 9.40 -16.00
C PRO A 4 -18.53 8.65 -15.97
N GLU A 5 -18.30 7.77 -16.93
CA GLU A 5 -17.09 6.95 -16.99
C GLU A 5 -15.84 7.81 -17.23
N ILE A 6 -15.98 9.01 -17.80
CA ILE A 6 -14.84 9.88 -18.13
C ILE A 6 -15.27 11.36 -18.09
N THR A 7 -14.99 12.09 -17.00
CA THR A 7 -14.98 13.56 -16.99
C THR A 7 -13.55 14.07 -17.15
N GLY A 8 -13.01 13.96 -18.36
CA GLY A 8 -11.66 14.43 -18.70
C GLY A 8 -11.52 14.80 -20.17
N LYS A 9 -10.74 15.86 -20.46
CA LYS A 9 -10.47 16.30 -21.84
C LYS A 9 -9.66 15.23 -22.58
N SER A 10 -10.00 14.99 -23.85
CA SER A 10 -9.27 14.07 -24.73
C SER A 10 -7.80 14.56 -24.86
N GLY A 11 -6.84 13.72 -24.43
CA GLY A 11 -5.41 14.05 -24.39
C GLY A 11 -4.70 13.86 -23.03
N GLU A 12 -5.42 13.60 -21.93
CA GLU A 12 -4.81 13.10 -20.68
C GLU A 12 -4.48 11.61 -20.82
N HIS A 13 -3.44 11.29 -21.60
CA HIS A 13 -2.90 9.95 -21.68
C HIS A 13 -2.38 9.54 -20.29
N LEU A 14 -2.70 8.34 -19.80
CA LEU A 14 -2.36 7.76 -18.48
C LEU A 14 -3.34 8.00 -17.31
N ARG A 15 -4.66 7.90 -17.53
CA ARG A 15 -5.65 8.00 -16.45
C ARG A 15 -6.50 6.74 -16.34
N LEU A 16 -6.41 6.07 -15.19
CA LEU A 16 -7.30 4.98 -14.82
C LEU A 16 -8.71 5.52 -14.54
N ASN A 17 -9.73 4.75 -14.87
CA ASN A 17 -11.09 5.05 -14.44
C ASN A 17 -11.22 4.89 -12.91
N THR A 18 -12.33 5.37 -12.35
CA THR A 18 -12.52 5.36 -10.89
C THR A 18 -12.43 3.96 -10.27
N LEU A 19 -13.01 2.95 -10.92
CA LEU A 19 -13.01 1.57 -10.41
C LEU A 19 -11.62 0.94 -10.51
N GLU A 20 -10.93 1.13 -11.63
CA GLU A 20 -9.56 0.68 -11.86
C GLU A 20 -8.61 1.28 -10.82
N ALA A 21 -8.70 2.60 -10.60
CA ALA A 21 -7.91 3.32 -9.62
C ALA A 21 -8.19 2.80 -8.20
N VAL A 22 -9.45 2.65 -7.81
CA VAL A 22 -9.81 2.13 -6.48
C VAL A 22 -9.29 0.70 -6.31
N TRP A 23 -9.37 -0.13 -7.35
CA TRP A 23 -8.93 -1.52 -7.32
C TRP A 23 -7.41 -1.61 -7.14
N ILE A 24 -6.62 -0.94 -7.99
CA ILE A 24 -5.15 -1.01 -7.93
C ILE A 24 -4.63 -0.39 -6.64
N GLN A 25 -5.21 0.74 -6.19
CA GLN A 25 -4.85 1.34 -4.91
C GLN A 25 -5.21 0.44 -3.73
N GLY A 26 -6.28 -0.35 -3.83
CA GLY A 26 -6.62 -1.39 -2.86
C GLY A 26 -5.54 -2.46 -2.78
N LYS A 27 -5.15 -3.04 -3.92
CA LYS A 27 -4.07 -4.05 -4.00
C LYS A 27 -2.74 -3.52 -3.48
N LEU A 28 -2.36 -2.30 -3.85
CA LEU A 28 -1.13 -1.67 -3.38
C LEU A 28 -1.14 -1.39 -1.88
N ARG A 29 -2.28 -1.02 -1.29
CA ARG A 29 -2.42 -0.89 0.18
C ARG A 29 -2.28 -2.24 0.89
N MET A 30 -2.82 -3.31 0.30
CA MET A 30 -2.67 -4.67 0.83
C MET A 30 -1.19 -5.10 0.80
N TRP A 31 -0.53 -4.95 -0.34
CA TRP A 31 0.89 -5.24 -0.49
C TRP A 31 1.78 -4.39 0.41
N GLY A 32 1.57 -3.08 0.48
CA GLY A 32 2.42 -2.21 1.29
C GLY A 32 2.35 -2.51 2.79
N ARG A 33 1.18 -2.97 3.28
CA ARG A 33 1.06 -3.50 4.65
C ARG A 33 1.83 -4.79 4.83
N TRP A 34 1.73 -5.71 3.86
CA TRP A 34 2.47 -6.97 3.88
C TRP A 34 3.98 -6.74 3.83
N SER A 35 4.48 -5.93 2.88
CA SER A 35 5.91 -5.60 2.71
C SER A 35 6.52 -5.05 4.01
N TYR A 36 5.81 -4.11 4.66
CA TYR A 36 6.27 -3.49 5.90
C TYR A 36 6.41 -4.49 7.07
N ILE A 37 5.50 -5.47 7.14
CA ILE A 37 5.51 -6.52 8.17
C ILE A 37 6.54 -7.60 7.82
N GLY A 38 6.57 -8.04 6.56
CA GLY A 38 7.38 -9.15 6.05
C GLY A 38 8.88 -8.88 6.01
N GLY A 39 9.32 -7.61 5.99
CA GLY A 39 10.73 -7.19 5.97
C GLY A 39 11.57 -7.52 7.22
N GLY A 40 11.24 -8.56 7.98
CA GLY A 40 12.08 -9.07 9.07
C GLY A 40 11.30 -9.85 10.13
N LYS A 41 11.29 -11.18 10.02
CA LYS A 41 11.02 -12.18 11.07
C LYS A 41 9.56 -12.41 11.53
N SER A 42 8.56 -11.62 11.16
CA SER A 42 7.18 -11.77 11.68
C SER A 42 6.13 -12.33 10.71
N GLY A 43 6.46 -12.56 9.44
CA GLY A 43 5.51 -13.03 8.41
C GLY A 43 4.69 -14.25 8.84
N ASN A 44 5.33 -15.21 9.52
CA ASN A 44 4.68 -16.46 9.92
C ASN A 44 3.58 -16.31 11.00
N MET A 45 3.63 -15.26 11.84
CA MET A 45 2.64 -15.05 12.91
C MET A 45 1.42 -14.26 12.43
N PHE A 46 1.63 -13.32 11.51
CA PHE A 46 0.54 -12.56 10.89
C PHE A 46 -0.35 -13.47 10.06
N ASN A 47 0.26 -14.37 9.28
CA ASN A 47 -0.48 -15.34 8.47
C ASN A 47 -1.29 -16.33 9.30
N ARG A 48 -0.81 -16.75 10.48
CA ARG A 48 -1.61 -17.57 11.40
C ARG A 48 -2.85 -16.85 11.92
N LEU A 49 -2.75 -15.55 12.19
CA LEU A 49 -3.90 -14.72 12.57
C LEU A 49 -4.89 -14.55 11.42
N LEU A 50 -4.40 -14.35 10.19
CA LEU A 50 -5.22 -14.18 8.99
C LEU A 50 -5.93 -15.46 8.55
N VAL A 51 -5.29 -16.61 8.71
CA VAL A 51 -5.88 -17.93 8.42
C VAL A 51 -6.97 -18.29 9.44
N SER A 52 -6.82 -17.84 10.69
CA SER A 52 -7.87 -18.01 11.70
C SER A 52 -9.04 -17.07 11.35
N LYS A 53 -10.13 -17.60 10.81
CA LYS A 53 -11.34 -16.86 10.37
C LYS A 53 -11.99 -15.94 11.43
N LYS A 54 -11.46 -15.88 12.66
CA LYS A 54 -11.92 -15.03 13.76
C LYS A 54 -10.74 -14.31 14.42
N LEU A 55 -10.59 -13.01 14.12
CA LEU A 55 -9.67 -12.12 14.82
C LEU A 55 -10.23 -11.80 16.22
N THR A 56 -9.79 -12.54 17.23
CA THR A 56 -10.16 -12.30 18.63
C THR A 56 -9.13 -11.40 19.32
N LYS A 57 -9.58 -10.59 20.29
CA LYS A 57 -8.72 -9.72 21.11
C LYS A 57 -7.60 -10.51 21.81
N THR A 58 -7.87 -11.77 22.17
CA THR A 58 -6.91 -12.70 22.77
C THR A 58 -5.81 -13.08 21.78
N ALA A 59 -6.17 -13.47 20.55
CA ALA A 59 -5.19 -13.82 19.51
C ALA A 59 -4.26 -12.64 19.15
N VAL A 60 -4.81 -11.42 19.09
CA VAL A 60 -4.01 -10.21 18.86
C VAL A 60 -3.03 -9.94 20.02
N ASN A 61 -3.48 -10.06 21.27
CA ASN A 61 -2.62 -9.86 22.44
C ASN A 61 -1.52 -10.93 22.56
N GLU A 62 -1.80 -12.16 22.13
CA GLU A 62 -0.83 -13.25 22.10
C GLU A 62 0.28 -12.97 21.08
N VAL A 63 -0.07 -12.48 19.89
CA VAL A 63 0.91 -12.07 18.88
C VAL A 63 1.74 -10.87 19.35
N LEU A 64 1.13 -9.88 20.00
CA LEU A 64 1.89 -8.77 20.60
C LEU A 64 2.91 -9.25 21.66
N ARG A 65 2.53 -10.22 22.51
CA ARG A 65 3.44 -10.82 23.49
C ARG A 65 4.58 -11.60 22.82
N SER A 66 4.27 -12.37 21.77
CA SER A 66 5.27 -13.14 21.02
C SER A 66 6.25 -12.24 20.26
N MET A 67 5.76 -11.12 19.70
CA MET A 67 6.62 -10.10 19.08
C MET A 67 7.59 -9.47 20.08
N LYS A 68 7.09 -9.10 21.26
CA LYS A 68 7.94 -8.55 22.32
C LYS A 68 9.02 -9.57 22.75
N LYS A 69 8.66 -10.85 22.83
CA LYS A 69 9.59 -11.95 23.16
C LYS A 69 10.63 -12.21 22.07
N SER A 70 10.32 -11.95 20.81
CA SER A 70 11.24 -12.10 19.67
C SER A 70 12.12 -10.88 19.40
N GLY A 71 12.07 -9.85 20.27
CA GLY A 71 12.89 -8.64 20.15
C GLY A 71 12.45 -7.70 19.02
N LEU A 72 11.24 -7.88 18.48
CA LEU A 72 10.68 -7.01 17.45
C LEU A 72 10.00 -5.80 18.11
N GLU A 73 10.76 -4.75 18.40
CA GLU A 73 10.22 -3.44 18.79
C GLU A 73 9.85 -2.63 17.53
N LYS A 74 8.75 -3.01 16.87
CA LYS A 74 8.13 -2.19 15.81
C LYS A 74 6.87 -1.51 16.38
N PRO A 75 6.97 -0.29 16.95
CA PRO A 75 5.83 0.41 17.54
C PRO A 75 4.68 0.64 16.53
N GLU A 76 5.00 0.73 15.24
CA GLU A 76 4.01 0.82 14.17
C GLU A 76 3.20 -0.47 13.99
N LEU A 77 3.83 -1.64 14.20
CA LEU A 77 3.17 -2.93 14.14
C LEU A 77 2.28 -3.15 15.37
N GLU A 78 2.72 -2.70 16.55
CA GLU A 78 1.86 -2.67 17.73
C GLU A 78 0.64 -1.74 17.54
N ALA A 79 0.87 -0.53 17.02
CA ALA A 79 -0.20 0.41 16.74
C ALA A 79 -1.19 -0.14 15.71
N PHE A 80 -0.71 -0.90 14.72
CA PHE A 80 -1.52 -1.60 13.73
C PHE A 80 -2.44 -2.66 14.38
N PHE A 81 -1.91 -3.52 15.24
CA PHE A 81 -2.70 -4.52 15.96
C PHE A 81 -3.72 -3.88 16.92
N ARG A 82 -3.37 -2.75 17.54
CA ARG A 82 -4.30 -1.97 18.35
C ARG A 82 -5.43 -1.36 17.52
N ASP A 83 -5.15 -0.87 16.32
CA ASP A 83 -6.17 -0.36 15.40
C ASP A 83 -7.12 -1.47 14.91
N MET A 84 -6.58 -2.68 14.69
CA MET A 84 -7.36 -3.87 14.37
C MET A 84 -8.31 -4.25 15.52
N THR A 85 -7.82 -4.22 16.76
CA THR A 85 -8.61 -4.49 17.97
C THR A 85 -9.71 -3.44 18.21
N ARG A 86 -9.44 -2.18 17.83
CA ARG A 86 -10.39 -1.07 17.93
C ARG A 86 -11.47 -1.08 16.84
N GLY A 87 -11.45 -2.06 15.94
CA GLY A 87 -12.46 -2.21 14.89
C GLY A 87 -12.48 -1.07 13.88
N LYS A 88 -11.39 -0.30 13.74
CA LYS A 88 -11.24 0.71 12.67
C LYS A 88 -10.88 0.08 11.32
N GLN A 89 -10.45 -1.18 11.30
CA GLN A 89 -10.12 -1.95 10.10
C GLN A 89 -11.02 -3.18 10.05
N LYS A 90 -12.30 -3.01 9.65
CA LYS A 90 -13.30 -4.11 9.62
C LYS A 90 -13.34 -4.88 8.29
N SER A 91 -12.69 -4.40 7.23
CA SER A 91 -12.79 -5.04 5.91
C SER A 91 -11.62 -6.00 5.64
N TRP A 92 -11.97 -7.18 5.15
CA TRP A 92 -11.04 -8.17 4.61
C TRP A 92 -10.15 -7.62 3.49
N LEU A 93 -10.56 -6.51 2.86
CA LEU A 93 -9.80 -5.70 1.88
C LEU A 93 -8.52 -5.05 2.44
N SER A 94 -8.20 -5.28 3.72
CA SER A 94 -7.00 -4.77 4.37
C SER A 94 -5.93 -5.83 4.65
N HIS A 95 -6.20 -7.08 4.25
CA HIS A 95 -5.34 -8.24 4.50
C HIS A 95 -4.88 -8.87 3.17
N CYS A 96 -3.57 -8.97 2.98
CA CYS A 96 -2.96 -9.69 1.85
C CYS A 96 -2.41 -11.02 2.37
N THR A 97 -2.74 -12.14 1.73
CA THR A 97 -2.04 -13.41 1.99
C THR A 97 -0.62 -13.36 1.40
N ASP A 98 0.30 -14.20 1.88
CA ASP A 98 1.65 -14.29 1.30
C ASP A 98 1.61 -14.57 -0.21
N THR A 99 0.73 -15.48 -0.65
CA THR A 99 0.60 -15.81 -2.08
C THR A 99 0.17 -14.61 -2.90
N GLU A 100 -0.86 -13.88 -2.47
CA GLU A 100 -1.30 -12.66 -3.16
C GLU A 100 -0.23 -11.57 -3.11
N ALA A 101 0.46 -11.42 -1.98
CA ALA A 101 1.48 -10.41 -1.82
C ALA A 101 2.70 -10.69 -2.71
N LEU A 102 3.11 -11.95 -2.83
CA LEU A 102 4.19 -12.38 -3.74
C LEU A 102 3.80 -12.19 -5.20
N ILE A 103 2.53 -12.39 -5.58
CA ILE A 103 2.04 -12.07 -6.92
C ILE A 103 2.16 -10.55 -7.17
N ILE A 104 1.70 -9.72 -6.24
CA ILE A 104 1.79 -8.26 -6.36
C ILE A 104 3.25 -7.80 -6.43
N ASP A 105 4.12 -8.35 -5.56
CA ASP A 105 5.54 -8.00 -5.49
C ASP A 105 6.29 -8.38 -6.77
N ARG A 106 5.96 -9.54 -7.34
CA ARG A 106 6.46 -9.98 -8.65
C ARG A 106 6.06 -9.01 -9.75
N VAL A 107 4.78 -8.66 -9.85
CA VAL A 107 4.29 -7.72 -10.88
C VAL A 107 4.96 -6.34 -10.73
N ILE A 108 5.10 -5.84 -9.50
CA ILE A 108 5.81 -4.57 -9.24
C ILE A 108 7.26 -4.65 -9.72
N SER A 109 7.94 -5.76 -9.42
CA SER A 109 9.35 -5.97 -9.79
C SER A 109 9.53 -6.11 -11.31
N GLU A 110 8.61 -6.81 -11.99
CA GLU A 110 8.66 -7.00 -13.45
C GLU A 110 8.34 -5.69 -14.20
N VAL A 111 7.34 -4.92 -13.75
CA VAL A 111 6.87 -3.72 -14.45
C VAL A 111 7.72 -2.49 -14.12
N LEU A 112 8.14 -2.34 -12.86
CA LEU A 112 8.83 -1.14 -12.37
C LEU A 112 10.31 -1.37 -12.04
N GLY A 113 10.87 -2.55 -12.31
CA GLY A 113 12.25 -2.90 -11.98
C GLY A 113 13.30 -1.92 -12.54
N GLU A 114 13.06 -1.38 -13.74
CA GLU A 114 13.92 -0.38 -14.37
C GLU A 114 13.67 1.06 -13.87
N TYR A 115 12.65 1.27 -13.04
CA TYR A 115 12.20 2.58 -12.56
C TYR A 115 12.24 2.67 -11.02
N PRO A 116 13.44 2.66 -10.40
CA PRO A 116 13.58 2.66 -8.93
C PRO A 116 12.93 3.87 -8.25
N GLY A 117 12.84 5.01 -8.95
CA GLY A 117 12.13 6.19 -8.47
C GLY A 117 10.62 5.96 -8.28
N LEU A 118 9.98 5.24 -9.20
CA LEU A 118 8.54 4.91 -9.09
C LEU A 118 8.30 3.89 -7.99
N ILE A 119 9.19 2.90 -7.82
CA ILE A 119 9.15 1.96 -6.70
C ILE A 119 9.24 2.71 -5.37
N ASN A 120 10.17 3.65 -5.23
CA ASN A 120 10.32 4.46 -4.01
C ASN A 120 9.04 5.26 -3.70
N ILE A 121 8.40 5.83 -4.72
CA ILE A 121 7.13 6.56 -4.57
C ILE A 121 6.01 5.64 -4.09
N LEU A 122 5.90 4.41 -4.63
CA LEU A 122 4.93 3.43 -4.16
C LEU A 122 5.20 3.00 -2.72
N ARG A 123 6.47 2.77 -2.36
CA ARG A 123 6.87 2.41 -0.99
C ARG A 123 6.46 3.50 0.00
N GLN A 124 6.83 4.76 -0.27
CA GLN A 124 6.41 5.89 0.59
C GLN A 124 4.89 6.01 0.72
N ARG A 125 4.15 5.76 -0.36
CA ARG A 125 2.70 5.89 -0.38
C ARG A 125 1.97 4.76 0.33
N TYR A 126 2.43 3.53 0.17
CA TYR A 126 1.66 2.33 0.51
C TYR A 126 2.28 1.47 1.62
N GLU A 127 3.58 1.55 1.88
CA GLU A 127 4.19 0.73 2.95
C GLU A 127 3.73 1.14 4.34
N GLY A 128 3.39 0.12 5.15
CA GLY A 128 2.95 0.29 6.53
C GLY A 128 1.63 1.06 6.62
N ARG A 129 1.66 2.22 7.28
CA ARG A 129 0.50 3.15 7.30
C ARG A 129 0.41 4.03 6.05
N GLY A 130 1.49 4.11 5.27
CA GLY A 130 1.60 4.96 4.09
C GLY A 130 1.64 6.45 4.40
N MET A 131 2.24 7.23 3.51
CA MET A 131 2.21 8.70 3.58
C MET A 131 1.03 9.29 2.80
N SER A 132 0.47 10.38 3.31
CA SER A 132 -0.45 11.21 2.52
C SER A 132 0.31 11.89 1.37
N LYS A 133 -0.36 12.18 0.24
CA LYS A 133 0.27 12.89 -0.89
C LYS A 133 0.88 14.22 -0.44
N ARG A 134 0.18 14.93 0.46
CA ARG A 134 0.68 16.15 1.10
C ARG A 134 1.98 15.90 1.86
N LYS A 135 2.05 14.85 2.69
CA LYS A 135 3.25 14.55 3.47
C LYS A 135 4.44 14.17 2.57
N MET A 136 4.19 13.40 1.51
CA MET A 136 5.20 13.10 0.51
C MET A 136 5.70 14.37 -0.19
N ALA A 137 4.80 15.29 -0.54
CA ALA A 137 5.16 16.57 -1.12
C ALA A 137 5.95 17.46 -0.16
N GLU A 138 5.63 17.45 1.15
CA GLU A 138 6.40 18.15 2.18
C GLU A 138 7.83 17.59 2.27
N CYS A 139 7.99 16.26 2.24
CA CYS A 139 9.31 15.63 2.22
C CYS A 139 10.08 16.00 0.95
N LEU A 140 9.44 15.94 -0.22
CA LEU A 140 10.06 16.32 -1.49
C LEU A 140 10.49 17.78 -1.49
N ASN A 141 9.67 18.68 -0.95
CA ASN A 141 9.98 20.12 -0.88
C ASN A 141 11.12 20.42 0.10
N ARG A 142 11.29 19.63 1.17
CA ARG A 142 12.45 19.75 2.06
C ARG A 142 13.75 19.38 1.35
N THR A 143 13.71 18.40 0.45
CA THR A 143 14.87 18.01 -0.38
C THR A 143 15.12 19.00 -1.52
N HIS A 144 14.06 19.62 -2.04
CA HIS A 144 14.08 20.58 -3.14
C HIS A 144 13.44 21.92 -2.72
N PRO A 145 14.11 22.70 -1.85
CA PRO A 145 13.59 23.98 -1.35
C PRO A 145 13.44 25.04 -2.44
N GLU A 146 14.10 24.85 -3.59
CA GLU A 146 13.99 25.71 -4.78
C GLU A 146 12.64 25.58 -5.49
N TRP A 147 11.91 24.48 -5.27
CA TRP A 147 10.58 24.29 -5.85
C TRP A 147 9.51 24.86 -4.94
N CYS A 148 8.46 25.44 -5.52
CA CYS A 148 7.27 25.75 -4.73
C CYS A 148 6.53 24.46 -4.34
N PHE A 149 5.86 24.48 -3.19
CA PHE A 149 5.14 23.32 -2.67
C PHE A 149 4.12 22.74 -3.67
N SER A 150 3.42 23.60 -4.41
CA SER A 150 2.46 23.17 -5.46
C SER A 150 3.13 22.34 -6.56
N THR A 151 4.39 22.63 -6.91
CA THR A 151 5.15 21.82 -7.88
C THR A 151 5.43 20.44 -7.31
N CYS A 152 5.81 20.35 -6.04
CA CYS A 152 6.02 19.07 -5.36
C CYS A 152 4.72 18.23 -5.30
N GLU A 153 3.58 18.85 -4.99
CA GLU A 153 2.28 18.15 -4.97
C GLU A 153 1.91 17.58 -6.35
N LYS A 154 2.06 18.38 -7.41
CA LYS A 154 1.78 17.95 -8.78
C LYS A 154 2.71 16.82 -9.22
N ARG A 155 3.99 16.89 -8.88
CA ARG A 155 4.97 15.82 -9.17
C ARG A 155 4.62 14.52 -8.47
N ILE A 156 4.34 14.55 -7.16
CA ILE A 156 3.92 13.36 -6.41
C ILE A 156 2.64 12.77 -6.99
N ALA A 157 1.65 13.61 -7.33
CA ALA A 157 0.41 13.16 -7.93
C ALA A 157 0.65 12.49 -9.30
N GLY A 158 1.50 13.08 -10.15
CA GLY A 158 1.86 12.56 -11.46
C GLY A 158 2.63 11.24 -11.38
N TRP A 159 3.67 11.16 -10.55
CA TRP A 159 4.46 9.93 -10.38
C TRP A 159 3.62 8.77 -9.85
N LEU A 160 2.69 9.05 -8.91
CA LEU A 160 1.75 8.04 -8.45
C LEU A 160 0.80 7.58 -9.56
N ALA A 161 0.27 8.52 -10.36
CA ALA A 161 -0.62 8.18 -11.46
C ALA A 161 0.08 7.31 -12.52
N VAL A 162 1.33 7.65 -12.88
CA VAL A 162 2.13 6.85 -13.82
C VAL A 162 2.36 5.44 -13.27
N ALA A 163 2.81 5.32 -12.02
CA ALA A 163 3.05 4.02 -11.40
C ALA A 163 1.78 3.16 -11.30
N GLU A 164 0.66 3.74 -10.85
CA GLU A 164 -0.63 3.04 -10.75
C GLU A 164 -1.14 2.61 -12.13
N HIS A 165 -0.99 3.45 -13.14
CA HIS A 165 -1.42 3.14 -14.51
C HIS A 165 -0.59 2.00 -15.12
N MET A 166 0.74 2.05 -15.01
CA MET A 166 1.63 1.00 -15.51
C MET A 166 1.34 -0.36 -14.86
N LEU A 167 0.97 -0.37 -13.59
CA LEU A 167 0.71 -1.59 -12.85
C LEU A 167 -0.68 -2.18 -13.09
N TYR A 168 -1.68 -1.37 -13.47
CA TYR A 168 -3.08 -1.81 -13.46
C TYR A 168 -3.33 -3.07 -14.30
N VAL A 169 -2.96 -3.04 -15.59
CA VAL A 169 -3.25 -4.17 -16.51
C VAL A 169 -2.49 -5.43 -16.11
N PRO A 170 -1.15 -5.42 -15.92
CA PRO A 170 -0.40 -6.62 -15.51
C PRO A 170 -0.87 -7.18 -14.17
N MET A 171 -1.24 -6.30 -13.23
CA MET A 171 -1.78 -6.71 -11.94
C MET A 171 -3.14 -7.37 -12.09
N HIS A 172 -4.04 -6.77 -12.86
CA HIS A 172 -5.37 -7.31 -13.10
C HIS A 172 -5.31 -8.70 -13.74
N ASP A 173 -4.44 -8.89 -14.74
CA ASP A 173 -4.26 -10.16 -15.44
C ASP A 173 -3.68 -11.26 -14.53
N SER A 174 -2.84 -10.89 -13.56
CA SER A 174 -2.26 -11.84 -12.59
C SER A 174 -3.25 -12.35 -11.53
N PHE A 175 -4.42 -11.71 -11.40
CA PHE A 175 -5.46 -12.05 -10.42
C PHE A 175 -6.75 -12.59 -11.05
N ARG A 176 -6.75 -12.83 -12.36
CA ARG A 176 -7.87 -13.40 -13.11
C ARG A 176 -7.84 -14.93 -13.07
#